data_AF-A0A0L6WT38-F1
#
_entry.id   AF-A0A0L6WT38-F1
#
_cell.length_a   1.000
_cell.length_b   1.000
_cell.length_c   1.000
_cell.angle_alpha   90.00
_cell.angle_beta   90.00
_cell.angle_gamma   90.00
#
_symmetry.space_group_name_H-M   'P 1'
#
loop_
_entity.id
_entity.type
_entity.pdbx_description
1 polymer ?
#
loop_
_entity_poly.entity_id
_entity_poly.type
_entity_poly.pdbx_seq_one_letter_code
_entity_poly.pdbx_strand_id
1 'polypeptide(L)'
;MHALVIQNFPSDRFSVAMNLDVLSKLQFCLRPFAIGVKDLVLDEVSDEQKEIFFNLSQRKNSSDKRDNIKIKNRIDGETMCKYWTQFGKSATPWDLIYAIKKDNPEQQPLRYENNSHRMAELARNYHKDLQNKYKDVDESIREEKIEKALGVVRKCAMDSQNEDLGKPITQEEIRAALKDSKNASAQGLMELPTSFGSP
;
A
#
# COMPACT_ATOMS: atom_id res chain seq x y z
N MET A 1 2.95 -26.70 -64.76
CA MET A 1 2.52 -26.69 -63.35
C MET A 1 3.52 -27.47 -62.53
N HIS A 2 4.47 -26.84 -61.86
CA HIS A 2 5.20 -27.41 -60.71
C HIS A 2 5.91 -26.26 -60.01
N ALA A 3 5.29 -25.78 -58.93
CA ALA A 3 5.83 -24.72 -58.08
C ALA A 3 6.39 -25.33 -56.79
N LEU A 4 7.65 -24.99 -56.53
CA LEU A 4 8.33 -24.77 -55.24
C LEU A 4 7.90 -25.64 -54.04
N VAL A 5 8.77 -26.60 -53.72
CA VAL A 5 8.81 -27.29 -52.42
C VAL A 5 9.60 -26.45 -51.42
N ILE A 6 8.98 -26.27 -50.26
CA ILE A 6 9.39 -25.47 -49.09
C ILE A 6 10.69 -26.01 -48.47
N GLN A 7 11.62 -25.11 -48.19
CA GLN A 7 12.78 -25.37 -47.32
C GLN A 7 12.33 -25.47 -45.85
N ASN A 8 12.56 -26.61 -45.22
CA ASN A 8 12.49 -26.77 -43.77
C ASN A 8 13.91 -26.78 -43.19
N PHE A 9 14.20 -25.81 -42.33
CA PHE A 9 15.46 -25.68 -41.58
C PHE A 9 15.53 -26.72 -40.45
N PRO A 10 16.72 -27.30 -40.17
CA PRO A 10 16.93 -28.16 -39.03
C PRO A 10 16.99 -27.35 -37.73
N SER A 11 16.27 -27.88 -36.75
CA SER A 11 16.39 -27.64 -35.32
C SER A 11 17.82 -27.87 -34.85
N ASP A 12 18.52 -26.81 -34.47
CA ASP A 12 19.72 -26.93 -33.65
C ASP A 12 19.64 -26.10 -32.36
N ARG A 13 20.09 -26.77 -31.32
CA ARG A 13 19.90 -26.48 -29.90
C ARG A 13 20.76 -25.28 -29.48
N PHE A 14 20.14 -24.14 -29.21
CA PHE A 14 20.75 -23.15 -28.33
C PHE A 14 20.39 -23.47 -26.88
N SER A 15 21.24 -24.29 -26.27
CA SER A 15 21.29 -24.50 -24.83
C SER A 15 21.84 -23.22 -24.17
N VAL A 16 20.96 -22.27 -23.83
CA VAL A 16 21.31 -21.14 -22.97
C VAL A 16 21.00 -21.55 -21.53
N ALA A 17 21.86 -22.41 -20.99
CA ALA A 17 21.97 -22.58 -19.55
C ALA A 17 22.68 -21.34 -18.98
N MET A 18 21.97 -20.21 -18.91
CA MET A 18 22.41 -19.09 -18.10
C MET A 18 22.25 -19.50 -16.63
N ASN A 19 23.39 -19.67 -15.96
CA ASN A 19 23.51 -19.92 -14.54
C ASN A 19 22.64 -18.93 -13.74
N LEU A 20 21.50 -19.40 -13.21
CA LEU A 20 20.67 -18.66 -12.25
C LEU A 20 21.47 -18.17 -11.03
N ASP A 21 22.63 -18.77 -10.77
CA ASP A 21 23.49 -18.45 -9.63
C ASP A 21 24.34 -17.16 -9.82
N VAL A 22 24.52 -16.71 -11.06
CA VAL A 22 25.23 -15.43 -11.35
C VAL A 22 24.26 -14.25 -11.26
N LEU A 23 22.99 -14.45 -11.65
CA LEU A 23 21.96 -13.41 -11.56
C LEU A 23 21.52 -13.16 -10.10
N SER A 24 21.53 -14.19 -9.24
CA SER A 24 21.23 -14.01 -7.80
C SER A 24 22.33 -13.23 -7.07
N LYS A 25 23.60 -13.41 -7.46
CA LYS A 25 24.76 -12.72 -6.85
C LYS A 25 24.90 -11.27 -7.32
N LEU A 26 24.51 -10.94 -8.55
CA LEU A 26 24.48 -9.54 -9.02
C LEU A 26 23.33 -8.72 -8.42
N GLN A 27 22.28 -9.37 -7.91
CA GLN A 27 21.15 -8.69 -7.27
C GLN A 27 21.47 -8.17 -5.85
N PHE A 28 22.61 -8.55 -5.27
CA PHE A 28 22.99 -8.17 -3.90
C PHE A 28 23.91 -6.93 -3.82
N CYS A 29 24.57 -6.52 -4.92
CA CYS A 29 25.57 -5.44 -4.88
C CYS A 29 25.11 -4.08 -5.46
N LEU A 30 23.89 -3.96 -6.00
CA LEU A 30 23.40 -2.73 -6.62
C LEU A 30 22.05 -2.30 -6.04
N ARG A 31 22.08 -1.76 -4.82
CA ARG A 31 21.02 -0.87 -4.30
C ARG A 31 21.74 0.36 -3.76
N PRO A 32 21.77 1.50 -4.50
CA PRO A 32 20.57 2.33 -4.62
C PRO A 32 20.54 3.19 -5.92
N PHE A 33 20.37 2.59 -7.10
CA PHE A 33 20.16 3.37 -8.34
C PHE A 33 19.18 2.72 -9.33
N ALA A 34 18.20 1.97 -8.81
CA ALA A 34 17.29 1.15 -9.61
C ALA A 34 15.82 1.56 -9.45
N ILE A 35 15.54 2.86 -9.59
CA ILE A 35 14.15 3.36 -9.66
C ILE A 35 13.69 3.52 -11.13
N GLY A 36 14.59 3.55 -12.12
CA GLY A 36 14.22 3.84 -13.52
C GLY A 36 14.14 2.68 -14.52
N VAL A 37 14.71 1.49 -14.22
CA VAL A 37 14.91 0.45 -15.27
C VAL A 37 13.86 -0.67 -15.22
N LYS A 38 13.13 -0.83 -14.10
CA LYS A 38 12.16 -1.93 -13.97
C LYS A 38 10.91 -1.74 -14.82
N ASP A 39 10.53 -0.49 -15.06
CA ASP A 39 9.27 -0.18 -15.75
C ASP A 39 9.41 -0.31 -17.27
N LEU A 40 10.62 -0.17 -17.82
CA LEU A 40 10.88 -0.23 -19.27
C LEU A 40 11.03 -1.65 -19.84
N VAL A 41 11.25 -2.68 -19.02
CA VAL A 41 11.50 -4.06 -19.51
C VAL A 41 10.24 -4.96 -19.42
N LEU A 42 9.16 -4.47 -18.79
CA LEU A 42 7.95 -5.27 -18.57
C LEU A 42 6.88 -5.08 -19.66
N ASP A 43 7.05 -4.14 -20.58
CA ASP A 43 6.04 -3.87 -21.61
C ASP A 43 6.05 -4.90 -22.77
N GLU A 44 7.16 -5.61 -22.99
CA GLU A 44 7.27 -6.63 -24.05
C GLU A 44 6.95 -8.07 -23.57
N VAL A 45 6.63 -8.24 -22.28
CA VAL A 45 6.39 -9.56 -21.69
C VAL A 45 4.93 -9.97 -21.88
N SER A 46 4.69 -11.18 -22.40
CA SER A 46 3.36 -11.77 -22.56
C SER A 46 2.58 -11.75 -21.24
N ASP A 47 1.28 -11.44 -21.30
CA ASP A 47 0.39 -11.35 -20.14
C ASP A 47 0.40 -12.65 -19.30
N GLU A 48 0.59 -13.80 -19.95
CA GLU A 48 0.71 -15.10 -19.27
C GLU A 48 1.95 -15.17 -18.36
N GLN A 49 3.07 -14.62 -18.81
CA GLN A 49 4.32 -14.63 -18.03
C GLN A 49 4.22 -13.67 -16.83
N LYS A 50 3.52 -12.55 -16.99
CA LYS A 50 3.22 -11.61 -15.89
C LYS A 50 2.36 -12.28 -14.82
N GLU A 51 1.36 -13.05 -15.21
CA GLU A 51 0.50 -13.78 -14.27
C GLU A 51 1.27 -14.86 -13.50
N ILE A 52 2.14 -15.63 -14.18
CA ILE A 52 2.98 -16.64 -13.53
C ILE A 52 3.91 -15.99 -12.49
N PHE A 53 4.59 -14.91 -12.86
CA PHE A 53 5.50 -14.20 -11.97
C PHE A 53 4.77 -13.65 -10.74
N PHE A 54 3.57 -13.07 -10.94
CA PHE A 54 2.73 -12.58 -9.87
C PHE A 54 2.34 -13.70 -8.89
N ASN A 55 1.85 -14.83 -9.40
CA ASN A 55 1.46 -15.97 -8.58
C ASN A 55 2.65 -16.53 -7.77
N LEU A 56 3.84 -16.59 -8.36
CA LEU A 56 5.06 -17.00 -7.64
C LEU A 56 5.45 -16.00 -6.55
N SER A 57 5.39 -14.70 -6.84
CA SER A 57 5.65 -13.64 -5.86
C SER A 57 4.69 -13.71 -4.67
N GLN A 58 3.39 -13.92 -4.94
CA GLN A 58 2.37 -14.06 -3.89
C GLN A 58 2.61 -15.28 -2.99
N ARG A 59 3.00 -16.42 -3.57
CA ARG A 59 3.35 -17.63 -2.81
C ARG A 59 4.56 -17.39 -1.92
N LYS A 60 5.60 -16.76 -2.46
CA LYS A 60 6.81 -16.43 -1.70
C LYS A 60 6.51 -15.49 -0.53
N ASN A 61 5.80 -14.39 -0.79
CA ASN A 61 5.37 -13.46 0.25
C ASN A 61 4.55 -14.15 1.35
N SER A 62 3.69 -15.10 0.98
CA SER A 62 2.89 -15.85 1.93
C SER A 62 3.74 -16.79 2.79
N SER A 63 4.76 -17.42 2.21
CA SER A 63 5.73 -18.23 2.95
C SER A 63 6.52 -17.37 3.92
N ASP A 64 7.11 -16.27 3.43
CA ASP A 64 7.95 -15.36 4.22
C ASP A 64 7.16 -14.78 5.41
N LYS A 65 5.88 -14.43 5.20
CA LYS A 65 4.98 -13.98 6.29
C LYS A 65 4.80 -15.06 7.36
N ARG A 66 4.58 -16.32 6.97
CA ARG A 66 4.42 -17.42 7.93
C ARG A 66 5.70 -17.66 8.72
N ASP A 67 6.85 -17.59 8.07
CA ASP A 67 8.12 -17.82 8.73
C ASP A 67 8.48 -16.68 9.68
N ASN A 68 8.21 -15.42 9.30
CA ASN A 68 8.32 -14.28 10.20
C ASN A 68 7.38 -14.41 11.42
N ILE A 69 6.15 -14.89 11.23
CA ILE A 69 5.24 -15.16 12.36
C ILE A 69 5.82 -16.25 13.27
N LYS A 70 6.40 -17.33 12.73
CA LYS A 70 7.04 -18.37 13.55
C LYS A 70 8.23 -17.83 14.34
N ILE A 71 9.09 -17.05 13.68
CA ILE A 71 10.27 -16.42 14.32
C ILE A 71 9.80 -15.51 15.45
N LYS A 72 8.82 -14.63 15.17
CA LYS A 72 8.25 -13.74 16.17
C LYS A 72 7.62 -14.50 17.33
N ASN A 73 6.86 -15.56 17.04
CA ASN A 73 6.27 -16.41 18.07
C ASN A 73 7.33 -17.12 18.92
N ARG A 74 8.48 -17.48 18.35
CA ARG A 74 9.59 -18.08 19.09
C ARG A 74 10.30 -17.07 19.99
N ILE A 75 10.46 -15.82 19.56
CA ILE A 75 11.13 -14.77 20.33
C ILE A 75 10.18 -14.22 21.41
N ASP A 76 8.94 -13.91 21.05
CA ASP A 76 7.99 -13.17 21.87
C ASP A 76 7.00 -14.08 22.61
N GLY A 77 6.92 -15.37 22.27
CA GLY A 77 5.88 -16.28 22.78
C GLY A 77 5.99 -16.61 24.27
N GLU A 78 7.19 -16.51 24.84
CA GLU A 78 7.44 -16.77 26.26
C GLU A 78 7.33 -15.49 27.12
N THR A 79 7.42 -14.30 26.50
CA THR A 79 7.39 -13.02 27.21
C THR A 79 6.01 -12.37 27.12
N MET A 80 5.48 -11.91 28.27
CA MET A 80 4.26 -11.09 28.31
C MET A 80 4.48 -9.76 27.59
N CYS A 81 4.16 -9.74 26.30
CA CYS A 81 4.34 -8.59 25.42
C CYS A 81 3.05 -8.24 24.67
N LYS A 82 3.05 -7.12 23.95
CA LYS A 82 1.91 -6.69 23.13
C LYS A 82 1.46 -7.77 22.13
N TYR A 83 2.40 -8.50 21.54
CA TYR A 83 2.11 -9.61 20.62
C TYR A 83 1.20 -10.66 21.30
N TRP A 84 1.51 -11.04 22.53
CA TRP A 84 0.71 -11.99 23.32
C TRP A 84 -0.72 -11.51 23.56
N THR A 85 -0.89 -10.23 23.92
CA THR A 85 -2.23 -9.63 24.11
C THR A 85 -3.05 -9.52 22.82
N GLN A 86 -2.39 -9.53 21.66
CA GLN A 86 -3.04 -9.49 20.35
C GLN A 86 -3.35 -10.87 19.81
N PHE A 87 -2.56 -11.89 20.17
CA PHE A 87 -2.68 -13.26 19.66
C PHE A 87 -4.07 -13.87 19.90
N GLY A 88 -4.71 -13.57 21.04
CA GLY A 88 -6.05 -14.03 21.37
C GLY A 88 -7.20 -13.11 20.94
N LYS A 89 -6.91 -11.93 20.36
CA LYS A 89 -7.96 -11.01 19.91
C LYS A 89 -8.47 -11.52 18.56
N SER A 90 -9.77 -11.83 18.49
CA SER A 90 -10.42 -12.07 17.21
C SER A 90 -10.28 -10.81 16.35
N ALA A 91 -9.47 -10.89 15.31
CA ALA A 91 -9.47 -9.87 14.28
C ALA A 91 -10.76 -10.05 13.49
N THR A 92 -11.82 -9.34 13.87
CA THR A 92 -12.99 -9.21 13.01
C THR A 92 -12.47 -8.63 11.69
N PRO A 93 -12.57 -9.36 10.56
CA PRO A 93 -12.13 -8.82 9.29
C PRO A 93 -12.89 -7.52 9.08
N TRP A 94 -12.16 -6.43 8.90
CA TRP A 94 -12.78 -5.16 8.51
C TRP A 94 -13.46 -5.43 7.17
N ASP A 95 -14.72 -5.02 7.08
CA ASP A 95 -15.71 -5.34 6.02
C ASP A 95 -15.12 -5.94 4.73
N LEU A 96 -15.47 -7.20 4.43
CA LEU A 96 -14.93 -7.91 3.28
C LEU A 96 -15.59 -7.37 2.00
N ILE A 97 -14.83 -6.62 1.21
CA ILE A 97 -15.26 -6.19 -0.12
C ILE A 97 -15.15 -7.40 -1.06
N TYR A 98 -16.28 -8.06 -1.34
CA TYR A 98 -16.32 -9.24 -2.21
C TYR A 98 -16.06 -8.93 -3.68
N ALA A 99 -16.57 -7.79 -4.17
CA ALA A 99 -16.47 -7.41 -5.57
C ALA A 99 -16.60 -5.90 -5.75
N ILE A 100 -15.96 -5.36 -6.79
CA ILE A 100 -16.12 -3.96 -7.21
C ILE A 100 -16.94 -3.90 -8.50
N LYS A 101 -17.91 -2.98 -8.55
CA LYS A 101 -18.70 -2.72 -9.76
C LYS A 101 -17.80 -2.09 -10.83
N LYS A 102 -17.87 -2.58 -12.07
CA LYS A 102 -17.14 -1.98 -13.20
C LYS A 102 -17.79 -0.66 -13.62
N ASP A 103 -16.98 0.35 -13.93
CA ASP A 103 -17.39 1.74 -14.19
C ASP A 103 -18.11 1.98 -15.51
N ASN A 104 -18.82 0.99 -16.06
CA ASN A 104 -19.65 1.20 -17.24
C ASN A 104 -21.14 1.36 -16.84
N PRO A 105 -21.62 2.59 -16.60
CA PRO A 105 -22.99 2.84 -16.14
C PRO A 105 -24.05 2.46 -17.17
N GLU A 106 -23.70 2.42 -18.46
CA GLU A 106 -24.65 2.17 -19.55
C GLU A 106 -24.78 0.69 -19.91
N GLN A 107 -23.87 -0.18 -19.45
CA GLN A 107 -23.95 -1.61 -19.71
C GLN A 107 -24.89 -2.31 -18.73
N GLN A 108 -26.04 -2.72 -19.23
CA GLN A 108 -26.87 -3.75 -18.60
C GLN A 108 -26.54 -5.12 -19.24
N PRO A 109 -26.31 -6.18 -18.45
CA PRO A 109 -26.36 -6.27 -16.99
C PRO A 109 -25.11 -5.71 -16.28
N LEU A 110 -25.28 -5.30 -15.02
CA LEU A 110 -24.19 -4.87 -14.14
C LEU A 110 -23.11 -5.95 -14.06
N ARG A 111 -21.85 -5.58 -14.33
CA ARG A 111 -20.70 -6.48 -14.22
C ARG A 111 -19.87 -6.13 -12.98
N TYR A 112 -19.47 -7.17 -12.26
CA TYR A 112 -18.64 -7.07 -11.07
C TYR A 112 -17.26 -7.70 -11.33
N GLU A 113 -16.24 -7.20 -10.65
CA GLU A 113 -14.89 -7.76 -10.65
C GLU A 113 -14.60 -8.39 -9.29
N ASN A 114 -14.21 -9.66 -9.31
CA ASN A 114 -13.88 -10.44 -8.11
C ASN A 114 -12.36 -10.68 -8.02
N ASN A 115 -11.61 -10.45 -9.09
CA ASN A 115 -10.16 -10.58 -9.06
C ASN A 115 -9.57 -9.39 -8.27
N SER A 116 -8.95 -9.69 -7.13
CA SER A 116 -8.43 -8.68 -6.20
C SER A 116 -7.42 -7.72 -6.83
N HIS A 117 -6.64 -8.16 -7.81
CA HIS A 117 -5.72 -7.30 -8.54
C HIS A 117 -6.47 -6.26 -9.36
N ARG A 118 -7.42 -6.73 -10.18
CA ARG A 118 -8.26 -5.84 -11.00
C ARG A 118 -9.15 -4.94 -10.14
N MET A 119 -9.62 -5.42 -8.99
CA MET A 119 -10.31 -4.58 -8.01
C MET A 119 -9.41 -3.44 -7.51
N ALA A 120 -8.15 -3.71 -7.19
CA ALA A 120 -7.21 -2.67 -6.78
C ALA A 120 -6.94 -1.65 -7.89
N GLU A 121 -6.83 -2.10 -9.15
CA GLU A 121 -6.70 -1.22 -10.32
C GLU A 121 -7.95 -0.35 -10.53
N LEU A 122 -9.14 -0.95 -10.47
CA LEU A 122 -10.41 -0.22 -10.56
C LEU A 122 -10.53 0.83 -9.46
N ALA A 123 -10.25 0.47 -8.21
CA ALA A 123 -10.26 1.40 -7.09
C ALA A 123 -9.23 2.53 -7.26
N ARG A 124 -8.02 2.20 -7.74
CA ARG A 124 -6.97 3.18 -8.03
C ARG A 124 -7.43 4.18 -9.08
N ASN A 125 -7.98 3.70 -10.20
CA ASN A 125 -8.46 4.54 -11.29
C ASN A 125 -9.61 5.43 -10.82
N TYR A 126 -10.61 4.85 -10.14
CA TYR A 126 -11.72 5.59 -9.56
C TYR A 126 -11.24 6.73 -8.65
N HIS A 127 -10.30 6.47 -7.75
CA HIS A 127 -9.77 7.50 -6.86
C HIS A 127 -8.92 8.53 -7.59
N LYS A 128 -8.13 8.13 -8.59
CA LYS A 128 -7.34 9.05 -9.42
C LYS A 128 -8.27 9.99 -10.19
N ASP A 129 -9.33 9.46 -10.78
CA ASP A 129 -10.32 10.23 -11.52
C ASP A 129 -11.09 11.16 -10.60
N LEU A 130 -11.50 10.68 -9.42
CA LEU A 130 -12.14 11.50 -8.39
C LEU A 130 -11.26 12.67 -7.93
N GLN A 131 -9.95 12.43 -7.74
CA GLN A 131 -8.98 13.45 -7.37
C GLN A 131 -8.73 14.46 -8.49
N ASN A 132 -8.81 14.03 -9.76
CA ASN A 132 -8.60 14.90 -10.91
C ASN A 132 -9.85 15.65 -11.34
N LYS A 133 -11.06 15.12 -11.05
CA LYS A 133 -12.36 15.69 -11.45
C LYS A 133 -12.55 17.15 -11.05
N TYR A 134 -11.87 17.61 -10.00
CA TYR A 134 -11.98 18.99 -9.50
C TYR A 134 -10.69 19.79 -9.64
N LYS A 135 -9.68 19.29 -10.38
CA LYS A 135 -8.42 20.01 -10.59
C LYS A 135 -8.54 21.14 -11.62
N ASP A 136 -9.41 20.99 -12.61
CA ASP A 136 -9.60 21.98 -13.68
C ASP A 136 -10.60 23.10 -13.32
N VAL A 137 -10.93 23.24 -12.04
CA VAL A 137 -11.76 24.37 -11.59
C VAL A 137 -10.90 25.62 -11.63
N ASP A 138 -11.39 26.66 -12.30
CA ASP A 138 -10.74 27.97 -12.33
C ASP A 138 -10.42 28.44 -10.90
N GLU A 139 -9.23 29.01 -10.72
CA GLU A 139 -8.71 29.41 -9.41
C GLU A 139 -9.67 30.41 -8.73
N SER A 140 -10.26 31.31 -9.51
CA SER A 140 -11.24 32.28 -9.01
C SER A 140 -12.47 31.62 -8.38
N ILE A 141 -13.02 30.59 -9.03
CA ILE A 141 -14.19 29.83 -8.54
C ILE A 141 -13.81 29.01 -7.30
N ARG A 142 -12.57 28.51 -7.26
CA ARG A 142 -12.06 27.76 -6.10
C ARG A 142 -11.96 28.67 -4.88
N GLU A 143 -11.35 29.84 -5.03
CA GLU A 143 -11.22 30.85 -3.98
C GLU A 143 -12.60 31.29 -3.46
N GLU A 144 -13.55 31.60 -4.35
CA GLU A 144 -14.92 31.98 -3.96
C GLU A 144 -15.59 30.89 -3.11
N LYS A 145 -15.44 29.61 -3.50
CA LYS A 145 -16.00 28.48 -2.73
C LYS A 145 -15.31 28.30 -1.38
N ILE A 146 -14.00 28.50 -1.32
CA ILE A 146 -13.24 28.45 -0.07
C ILE A 146 -13.70 29.57 0.86
N GLU A 147 -13.79 30.81 0.39
CA GLU A 147 -14.29 31.95 1.17
C GLU A 147 -15.73 31.72 1.64
N LYS A 148 -16.59 31.19 0.77
CA LYS A 148 -17.96 30.84 1.13
C LYS A 148 -18.02 29.76 2.21
N ALA A 149 -17.18 28.72 2.11
CA ALA A 149 -17.10 27.66 3.11
C ALA A 149 -16.56 28.18 4.44
N LEU A 150 -15.49 28.98 4.43
CA LEU A 150 -14.94 29.64 5.62
C LEU A 150 -15.94 30.61 6.25
N GLY A 151 -16.74 31.30 5.43
CA GLY A 151 -17.81 32.18 5.88
C GLY A 151 -18.94 31.48 6.62
N VAL A 152 -19.09 30.15 6.47
CA VAL A 152 -19.98 29.31 7.29
C VAL A 152 -19.32 28.92 8.60
N VAL A 153 -17.99 28.75 8.62
CA VAL A 153 -17.20 28.47 9.83
C VAL A 153 -17.02 29.76 10.64
N ARG A 154 -18.11 30.39 11.08
CA ARG A 154 -18.09 31.59 11.95
C ARG A 154 -17.86 31.25 13.43
N LYS A 155 -17.25 30.11 13.73
CA LYS A 155 -16.91 29.78 15.11
C LYS A 155 -15.57 30.42 15.44
N CYS A 156 -15.62 31.67 15.86
CA CYS A 156 -14.54 32.24 16.66
C CYS A 156 -14.56 31.56 18.03
N ALA A 157 -13.38 31.29 18.60
CA ALA A 157 -13.29 30.93 20.00
C ALA A 157 -13.88 32.07 20.84
N MET A 158 -14.74 31.74 21.81
CA MET A 158 -15.24 32.72 22.76
C MET A 158 -14.08 33.30 23.58
N ASP A 159 -14.23 34.51 24.11
CA ASP A 159 -13.17 35.14 24.91
C ASP A 159 -12.71 34.25 26.08
N SER A 160 -13.63 33.51 26.70
CA SER A 160 -13.32 32.52 27.73
C SER A 160 -12.45 31.36 27.22
N GLN A 161 -12.70 30.89 26.00
CA GLN A 161 -11.88 29.85 25.37
C GLN A 161 -10.51 30.37 24.96
N ASN A 162 -10.41 31.63 24.53
CA ASN A 162 -9.14 32.27 24.23
C ASN A 162 -8.30 32.47 25.51
N GLU A 163 -8.95 32.84 26.62
CA GLU A 163 -8.28 32.91 27.93
C GLU A 163 -7.74 31.53 28.34
N ASP A 164 -8.53 30.46 28.14
CA ASP A 164 -8.08 29.09 28.40
C ASP A 164 -6.93 28.65 27.49
N LEU A 165 -6.99 28.96 26.19
CA LEU A 165 -5.93 28.65 25.21
C LEU A 165 -4.65 29.46 25.45
N GLY A 166 -4.74 30.62 26.09
CA GLY A 166 -3.60 31.46 26.45
C GLY A 166 -2.86 30.99 27.71
N LYS A 167 -3.43 30.06 28.49
CA LYS A 167 -2.77 29.55 29.69
C LYS A 167 -1.53 28.73 29.32
N PRO A 168 -0.43 28.85 30.09
CA PRO A 168 0.73 28.00 29.87
C PRO A 168 0.36 26.54 30.16
N ILE A 169 0.82 25.62 29.32
CA ILE A 169 0.60 24.18 29.48
C ILE A 169 1.26 23.72 30.78
N THR A 170 0.47 23.10 31.66
CA THR A 170 0.95 22.59 32.95
C THR A 170 1.56 21.20 32.84
N GLN A 171 2.41 20.83 33.81
CA GLN A 171 3.04 19.50 33.81
C GLN A 171 1.98 18.38 34.01
N GLU A 172 0.93 18.68 34.76
CA GLU A 172 -0.21 17.79 35.01
C GLU A 172 -0.97 17.50 33.71
N GLU A 173 -1.25 18.52 32.90
CA GLU A 173 -1.87 18.38 31.58
C GLU A 173 -1.01 17.56 30.64
N ILE A 174 0.31 17.77 30.63
CA ILE A 174 1.23 16.95 29.83
C ILE A 174 1.16 15.48 30.27
N ARG A 175 1.20 15.21 31.58
CA ARG A 175 1.09 13.83 32.11
C ARG A 175 -0.26 13.19 31.75
N ALA A 176 -1.34 13.95 31.87
CA ALA A 176 -2.68 13.48 31.50
C ALA A 176 -2.77 13.19 29.99
N ALA A 177 -2.33 14.12 29.14
CA ALA A 177 -2.30 13.97 27.70
C ALA A 177 -1.42 12.79 27.25
N LEU A 178 -0.28 12.56 27.90
CA LEU A 178 0.58 11.39 27.65
C LEU A 178 -0.08 10.08 28.08
N LYS A 179 -0.85 10.09 29.18
CA LYS A 179 -1.60 8.92 29.65
C LYS A 179 -2.78 8.58 28.74
N ASP A 180 -3.46 9.60 28.22
CA ASP A 180 -4.63 9.47 27.34
C ASP A 180 -4.25 9.25 25.87
N SER A 181 -3.04 9.67 25.48
CA SER A 181 -2.49 9.36 24.18
C SER A 181 -2.50 7.85 23.97
N LYS A 182 -3.04 7.40 22.84
CA LYS A 182 -3.11 5.97 22.52
C LYS A 182 -1.70 5.40 22.46
N ASN A 183 -1.32 4.68 23.51
CA ASN A 183 -0.09 3.89 23.54
C ASN A 183 -0.06 2.98 22.31
N ALA A 184 0.94 3.21 21.45
CA ALA A 184 1.15 2.54 20.18
C ALA A 184 0.19 2.88 19.01
N SER A 185 -0.39 4.09 19.01
CA SER A 185 -0.75 4.74 17.73
C SER A 185 0.55 5.02 16.95
N ALA A 186 0.50 4.93 15.62
CA ALA A 186 1.67 4.99 14.74
C ALA A 186 2.69 6.03 15.22
N GLN A 187 3.92 5.58 15.51
CA GLN A 187 5.04 6.49 15.72
C GLN A 187 5.04 7.41 14.49
N GLY A 188 4.91 8.73 14.71
CA GLY A 188 5.12 9.69 13.64
C GLY A 188 6.50 9.44 13.02
N LEU A 189 6.78 10.04 11.86
CA LEU A 189 7.99 9.87 11.05
C LEU A 189 9.34 9.96 11.83
N MET A 190 9.32 10.40 13.09
CA MET A 190 10.42 10.31 14.05
C MET A 190 10.34 8.98 14.84
N GLU A 191 11.06 7.94 14.38
CA GLU A 191 11.27 6.70 15.12
C GLU A 191 12.15 6.95 16.36
N LEU A 192 11.57 7.45 17.44
CA LEU A 192 12.20 7.40 18.75
C LEU A 192 11.78 6.09 19.45
N PRO A 193 12.73 5.22 19.84
CA PRO A 193 12.40 3.97 20.52
C PRO A 193 11.73 4.27 21.86
N THR A 194 10.47 3.84 22.02
CA THR A 194 9.66 4.07 23.23
C THR A 194 10.03 3.15 24.40
N SER A 195 11.02 2.28 24.23
CA SER A 195 11.55 1.45 25.31
C SER A 195 12.77 2.11 25.94
N PHE A 196 12.56 3.08 26.82
CA PHE A 196 13.53 3.29 27.90
C PHE A 196 13.36 2.12 28.87
N GLY A 197 14.18 1.09 28.69
CA GLY A 197 14.29 0.02 29.68
C GLY A 197 14.80 0.63 30.97
N SER A 198 13.95 0.67 32.01
CA SER A 198 14.44 0.80 33.37
C SER A 198 15.28 -0.43 33.68
N PRO A 199 16.51 -0.27 34.21
CA PRO A 199 17.33 -1.38 34.67
C PRO A 199 16.70 -2.13 35.86
#